data_AF-A0A2D5EXB1-F1
#
_entry.id   AF-A0A2D5EXB1-F1
#
_cell.length_a   1.000
_cell.length_b   1.000
_cell.length_c   1.000
_cell.angle_alpha   90.00
_cell.angle_beta   90.00
_cell.angle_gamma   90.00
#
_symmetry.space_group_name_H-M   'P 1'
#
loop_
_entity.id
_entity.type
_entity.pdbx_description
1 polymer ?
#
loop_
_entity_poly.entity_id
_entity_poly.type
_entity_poly.pdbx_seq_one_letter_code
_entity_poly.pdbx_strand_id
1 'polypeptide(L)'
;MAVPQHVVDLATACVASVNATVGVELDFTPETLPILDHYARGLEQSEDEILQLIAPMCGAYFGEVVRRRLEAARWHAPEDELADWRIEHERVFLYFNPVGVALEVITEADAAGWSAHFEVSPKDREAVRQSVELYGDVRPKDYYTFAVRYEVVEQVAEALVRAAKARGEEKKTFGSQDYRSSARSAR
;
A
#
# COMPACT_ATOMS: atom_id res chain seq x y z
N MET A 1 -17.09 1.00 2.75
CA MET A 1 -17.23 2.47 2.83
C MET A 1 -16.91 3.09 1.48
N ALA A 2 -17.42 4.29 1.19
CA ALA A 2 -17.09 5.02 -0.02
C ALA A 2 -15.61 5.46 0.00
N VAL A 3 -14.95 5.43 -1.16
CA VAL A 3 -13.58 5.94 -1.33
C VAL A 3 -13.62 7.47 -1.32
N PRO A 4 -12.71 8.17 -0.60
CA PRO A 4 -12.65 9.63 -0.64
C PRO A 4 -12.39 10.16 -2.05
N GLN A 5 -13.03 11.27 -2.42
CA GLN A 5 -12.98 11.78 -3.79
C GLN A 5 -11.56 12.17 -4.23
N HIS A 6 -10.78 12.81 -3.36
CA HIS A 6 -9.40 13.19 -3.66
C HIS A 6 -8.49 11.98 -3.98
N VAL A 7 -8.77 10.80 -3.41
CA VAL A 7 -8.08 9.55 -3.77
C VAL A 7 -8.46 9.13 -5.19
N VAL A 8 -9.75 9.20 -5.53
CA VAL A 8 -10.24 8.86 -6.88
C VAL A 8 -9.64 9.79 -7.92
N ASP A 9 -9.56 11.09 -7.62
CA ASP A 9 -9.01 12.10 -8.52
C ASP A 9 -7.51 11.86 -8.77
N LEU A 10 -6.73 11.61 -7.71
CA LEU A 10 -5.31 11.27 -7.82
C LEU A 10 -5.07 9.94 -8.54
N ALA A 11 -5.85 8.91 -8.24
CA ALA A 11 -5.74 7.63 -8.94
C ALA A 11 -6.07 7.78 -10.44
N THR A 12 -7.05 8.62 -10.78
CA THR A 12 -7.40 8.95 -12.18
C THR A 12 -6.29 9.72 -12.87
N ALA A 13 -5.68 10.69 -12.17
CA ALA A 13 -4.52 11.42 -12.67
C ALA A 13 -3.34 10.47 -12.95
N CYS A 14 -3.18 9.41 -12.16
CA CYS A 14 -2.17 8.38 -12.38
C CYS A 14 -2.38 7.67 -13.71
N VAL A 15 -3.60 7.16 -13.94
CA VAL A 15 -3.96 6.50 -15.20
C VAL A 15 -3.69 7.42 -16.39
N ALA A 16 -4.10 8.68 -16.31
CA ALA A 16 -3.90 9.66 -17.38
C ALA A 16 -2.41 9.93 -17.62
N SER A 17 -1.61 10.10 -16.57
CA SER A 17 -0.18 10.40 -16.66
C SER A 17 0.62 9.22 -17.20
N VAL A 18 0.32 8.00 -16.75
CA VAL A 18 0.96 6.79 -17.27
C VAL A 18 0.60 6.57 -18.73
N ASN A 19 -0.66 6.75 -19.11
CA ASN A 19 -1.07 6.63 -20.52
C ASN A 19 -0.38 7.69 -21.40
N ALA A 20 -0.28 8.93 -20.93
CA ALA A 20 0.39 10.01 -21.67
C ALA A 20 1.90 9.76 -21.86
N THR A 21 2.56 9.13 -20.88
CA THR A 21 4.02 8.93 -20.88
C THR A 21 4.44 7.59 -21.48
N VAL A 22 3.73 6.51 -21.13
CA VAL A 22 4.07 5.12 -21.50
C VAL A 22 3.20 4.62 -22.66
N GLY A 23 2.07 5.25 -22.94
CA GLY A 23 1.14 4.82 -24.00
C GLY A 23 0.30 3.60 -23.65
N VAL A 24 0.19 3.26 -22.36
CA VAL A 24 -0.59 2.12 -21.87
C VAL A 24 -1.56 2.58 -20.78
N GLU A 25 -2.80 2.13 -20.89
CA GLU A 25 -3.85 2.41 -19.90
C GLU A 25 -3.74 1.44 -18.72
N LEU A 26 -3.73 2.01 -17.52
CA LEU A 26 -3.80 1.27 -16.27
C LEU A 26 -5.28 0.96 -15.93
N ASP A 27 -5.57 -0.25 -15.50
CA ASP A 27 -6.94 -0.79 -15.38
C ASP A 27 -7.38 -1.13 -13.96
N PHE A 28 -6.59 -0.74 -12.95
CA PHE A 28 -6.77 -1.07 -11.54
C PHE A 28 -6.66 -2.56 -11.20
N THR A 29 -6.04 -3.38 -12.05
CA THR A 29 -5.69 -4.76 -11.72
C THR A 29 -4.20 -4.90 -11.38
N PRO A 30 -3.82 -5.96 -10.64
CA PRO A 30 -2.42 -6.21 -10.32
C PRO A 30 -1.52 -6.38 -11.56
N GLU A 31 -2.09 -6.88 -12.66
CA GLU A 31 -1.38 -7.14 -13.92
C GLU A 31 -0.81 -5.86 -14.55
N THR A 32 -1.34 -4.69 -14.22
CA THR A 32 -0.83 -3.40 -14.70
C THR A 32 0.19 -2.73 -13.77
N LEU A 33 0.46 -3.29 -12.59
CA LEU A 33 1.49 -2.77 -11.68
C LEU A 33 2.91 -2.74 -12.27
N PRO A 34 3.35 -3.72 -13.09
CA PRO A 34 4.65 -3.63 -13.75
C PRO A 34 4.77 -2.43 -14.72
N ILE A 35 3.66 -1.95 -15.28
CA ILE A 35 3.64 -0.74 -16.11
C ILE A 35 3.85 0.50 -15.23
N LEU A 36 3.21 0.54 -14.06
CA LEU A 36 3.44 1.60 -13.07
C LEU A 36 4.88 1.59 -12.55
N ASP A 37 5.47 0.42 -12.33
CA ASP A 37 6.90 0.28 -11.99
C ASP A 37 7.81 0.85 -13.07
N HIS A 38 7.49 0.56 -14.34
CA HIS A 38 8.24 1.13 -15.46
C HIS A 38 8.11 2.65 -15.52
N TYR A 39 6.89 3.18 -15.34
CA TYR A 39 6.64 4.62 -15.26
C TYR A 39 7.46 5.26 -14.14
N ALA A 40 7.38 4.74 -12.91
CA ALA A 40 8.05 5.31 -11.74
C ALA A 40 9.57 5.41 -11.90
N ARG A 41 10.21 4.40 -12.48
CA ARG A 41 11.66 4.38 -12.74
C ARG A 41 12.12 5.34 -13.84
N GLY A 42 11.21 5.74 -14.73
CA GLY A 42 11.51 6.64 -15.85
C GLY A 42 11.42 8.13 -15.50
N LEU A 43 11.08 8.46 -14.25
CA LEU A 43 10.85 9.83 -13.82
C LEU A 43 12.15 10.51 -13.41
N GLU A 44 12.54 11.54 -14.15
CA GLU A 44 13.60 12.48 -13.75
C GLU A 44 12.94 13.73 -13.18
N GLN A 45 12.60 13.71 -11.89
CA GLN A 45 11.82 14.76 -11.24
C GLN A 45 12.46 15.22 -9.94
N SER A 46 12.14 16.45 -9.54
CA SER A 46 12.61 16.99 -8.26
C SER A 46 11.98 16.26 -7.07
N GLU A 47 12.66 16.25 -5.93
CA GLU A 47 12.13 15.68 -4.68
C GLU A 47 10.78 16.31 -4.30
N ASP A 48 10.65 17.63 -4.44
CA ASP A 48 9.41 18.35 -4.19
C ASP A 48 8.25 17.88 -5.08
N GLU A 49 8.51 17.66 -6.38
CA GLU A 49 7.50 17.18 -7.32
C GLU A 49 7.10 15.73 -7.06
N ILE A 50 8.07 14.90 -6.69
CA ILE A 50 7.82 13.52 -6.26
C ILE A 50 6.87 13.52 -5.04
N LEU A 51 7.17 14.32 -4.03
CA LEU A 51 6.40 14.39 -2.79
C LEU A 51 5.00 14.99 -2.97
N GLN A 52 4.87 16.06 -3.76
CA GLN A 52 3.63 16.82 -3.86
C GLN A 52 2.63 16.28 -4.87
N LEU A 53 3.09 15.49 -5.86
CA LEU A 53 2.21 15.06 -6.95
C LEU A 53 2.40 13.59 -7.33
N ILE A 54 3.63 13.18 -7.65
CA ILE A 54 3.86 11.88 -8.29
C ILE A 54 3.59 10.74 -7.31
N ALA A 55 4.18 10.77 -6.12
CA ALA A 55 3.96 9.73 -5.13
C ALA A 55 2.51 9.69 -4.63
N PRO A 56 1.82 10.82 -4.36
CA PRO A 56 0.38 10.81 -4.06
C PRO A 56 -0.46 10.16 -5.16
N MET A 57 -0.18 10.48 -6.42
CA MET A 57 -0.86 9.94 -7.59
C MET A 57 -0.64 8.42 -7.74
N CYS A 58 0.62 7.98 -7.73
CA CYS A 58 0.98 6.56 -7.81
C CYS A 58 0.47 5.78 -6.59
N GLY A 59 0.56 6.36 -5.39
CA GLY A 59 0.08 5.76 -4.15
C GLY A 59 -1.44 5.63 -4.11
N ALA A 60 -2.18 6.63 -4.61
CA ALA A 60 -3.64 6.54 -4.73
C ALA A 60 -4.05 5.40 -5.68
N TYR A 61 -3.40 5.28 -6.84
CA TYR A 61 -3.63 4.17 -7.76
C TYR A 61 -3.31 2.81 -7.13
N PHE A 62 -2.11 2.66 -6.56
CA PHE A 62 -1.67 1.42 -5.92
C PHE A 62 -2.60 1.02 -4.76
N GLY A 63 -2.98 1.96 -3.90
CA GLY A 63 -3.92 1.72 -2.82
C GLY A 63 -5.30 1.29 -3.32
N GLU A 64 -5.77 1.82 -4.46
CA GLU A 64 -7.01 1.35 -5.09
C GLU A 64 -6.89 -0.08 -5.64
N VAL A 65 -5.76 -0.45 -6.27
CA VAL A 65 -5.51 -1.84 -6.70
C VAL A 65 -5.58 -2.78 -5.50
N VAL A 66 -4.87 -2.45 -4.42
CA VAL A 66 -4.88 -3.25 -3.18
C VAL A 66 -6.29 -3.32 -2.58
N ARG A 67 -6.99 -2.19 -2.44
CA ARG A 67 -8.32 -2.14 -1.82
C ARG A 67 -9.36 -2.94 -2.62
N ARG A 68 -9.26 -2.94 -3.95
CA ARG A 68 -10.18 -3.68 -4.83
C ARG A 68 -9.96 -5.18 -4.74
N ARG A 69 -8.72 -5.62 -4.54
CA ARG A 69 -8.39 -7.03 -4.39
C ARG A 69 -8.64 -7.56 -2.99
N LEU A 70 -8.16 -6.86 -1.97
CA LEU A 70 -8.26 -7.29 -0.59
C LEU A 70 -9.68 -7.07 -0.08
N GLU A 71 -10.40 -8.16 0.18
CA GLU A 71 -11.70 -8.09 0.82
C GLU A 71 -11.62 -7.34 2.15
N ALA A 72 -12.59 -6.47 2.41
CA ALA A 72 -12.66 -5.70 3.63
C ALA A 72 -11.44 -4.78 3.88
N ALA A 73 -10.73 -4.37 2.83
CA ALA A 73 -9.83 -3.23 2.89
C ALA A 73 -10.60 -1.90 2.70
N ARG A 74 -10.14 -0.84 3.35
CA ARG A 74 -10.72 0.50 3.26
C ARG A 74 -9.64 1.57 3.27
N TRP A 75 -10.01 2.75 2.77
CA TRP A 75 -9.19 3.95 2.92
C TRP A 75 -9.42 4.63 4.27
N HIS A 76 -8.31 5.09 4.85
CA HIS A 76 -8.28 6.24 5.73
C HIS A 76 -7.39 7.29 5.08
N ALA A 77 -7.97 8.33 4.48
CA ALA A 77 -7.23 9.36 3.77
C ALA A 77 -7.77 10.74 4.20
N PRO A 78 -7.18 11.37 5.24
CA PRO A 78 -7.46 12.77 5.55
C PRO A 78 -6.92 13.67 4.44
N GLU A 79 -7.66 14.72 4.07
CA GLU A 79 -7.31 15.60 2.93
C GLU A 79 -5.98 16.35 3.11
N ASP A 80 -5.64 16.71 4.35
CA ASP A 80 -4.54 17.64 4.63
C ASP A 80 -3.19 16.98 4.92
N GLU A 81 -3.13 15.65 5.05
CA GLU A 81 -1.93 14.95 5.54
C GLU A 81 -1.71 13.61 4.83
N LEU A 82 -0.89 13.62 3.78
CA LEU A 82 -0.55 12.45 2.98
C LEU A 82 0.19 11.37 3.78
N ALA A 83 1.00 11.75 4.78
CA ALA A 83 1.73 10.79 5.61
C ALA A 83 0.77 9.99 6.52
N ASP A 84 -0.43 10.50 6.77
CA ASP A 84 -1.46 9.82 7.56
C ASP A 84 -2.39 8.94 6.71
N TRP A 85 -2.25 8.93 5.38
CA TRP A 85 -3.03 8.06 4.50
C TRP A 85 -2.73 6.59 4.76
N ARG A 86 -3.78 5.76 4.76
CA ARG A 86 -3.66 4.33 5.01
C ARG A 86 -4.67 3.52 4.21
N ILE A 87 -4.23 2.33 3.79
CA ILE A 87 -5.11 1.19 3.59
C ILE A 87 -5.22 0.46 4.93
N GLU A 88 -6.44 0.29 5.43
CA GLU A 88 -6.76 -0.43 6.67
C GLU A 88 -7.58 -1.67 6.35
N HIS A 89 -7.31 -2.80 7.01
CA HIS A 89 -8.07 -4.03 6.84
C HIS A 89 -9.09 -4.25 7.97
N GLU A 90 -10.34 -4.56 7.68
CA GLU A 90 -11.37 -4.60 8.72
C GLU A 90 -11.41 -5.92 9.50
N ARG A 91 -10.95 -7.05 8.94
CA ARG A 91 -10.98 -8.37 9.61
C ARG A 91 -9.71 -8.79 10.33
N VAL A 92 -8.58 -8.15 10.02
CA VAL A 92 -7.27 -8.43 10.62
C VAL A 92 -6.56 -7.11 10.85
N PHE A 93 -5.71 -7.02 11.88
CA PHE A 93 -4.95 -5.80 12.12
C PHE A 93 -3.79 -5.73 11.11
N LEU A 94 -4.05 -5.07 9.99
CA LEU A 94 -3.09 -4.74 8.94
C LEU A 94 -3.34 -3.31 8.46
N TYR A 95 -2.30 -2.51 8.36
CA TYR A 95 -2.32 -1.26 7.61
C TYR A 95 -0.95 -0.90 7.05
N PHE A 96 -0.94 0.01 6.06
CA PHE A 96 0.26 0.65 5.53
C PHE A 96 -0.14 1.93 4.78
N ASN A 97 0.81 2.82 4.53
CA ASN A 97 0.61 4.02 3.72
C ASN A 97 1.02 3.77 2.26
N PRO A 98 0.07 3.79 1.30
CA PRO A 98 0.38 3.53 -0.10
C PRO A 98 1.14 4.69 -0.78
N VAL A 99 1.05 5.92 -0.29
CA VAL A 99 1.89 7.05 -0.75
C VAL A 99 3.33 6.84 -0.28
N GLY A 100 3.52 6.38 0.95
CA GLY A 100 4.83 5.95 1.45
C GLY A 100 5.45 4.84 0.58
N VAL A 101 4.66 3.83 0.20
CA VAL A 101 5.12 2.78 -0.74
C VAL A 101 5.54 3.38 -2.07
N ALA A 102 4.75 4.31 -2.63
CA ALA A 102 5.09 4.96 -3.89
C ALA A 102 6.39 5.76 -3.79
N LEU A 103 6.62 6.47 -2.68
CA LEU A 103 7.89 7.16 -2.42
C LEU A 103 9.06 6.18 -2.45
N GLU A 104 8.96 5.07 -1.72
CA GLU A 104 10.03 4.07 -1.68
C GLU A 104 10.31 3.44 -3.05
N VAL A 105 9.27 3.22 -3.86
CA VAL A 105 9.44 2.72 -5.23
C VAL A 105 10.13 3.75 -6.13
N ILE A 106 9.74 5.02 -6.05
CA ILE A 106 10.28 6.08 -6.91
C ILE A 106 11.73 6.44 -6.52
N THR A 107 12.03 6.51 -5.22
CA THR A 107 13.35 6.91 -4.71
C THR A 107 14.30 5.73 -4.51
N GLU A 108 13.80 4.50 -4.62
CA GLU A 108 14.51 3.26 -4.27
C GLU A 108 15.15 3.31 -2.87
N ALA A 109 14.47 3.95 -1.92
CA ALA A 109 14.95 4.15 -0.55
C ALA A 109 13.79 4.19 0.47
N ASP A 110 14.04 3.72 1.69
CA ASP A 110 13.06 3.72 2.79
C ASP A 110 12.51 5.14 3.07
N ALA A 111 11.17 5.24 3.15
CA ALA A 111 10.47 6.49 3.42
C ALA A 111 10.15 6.60 4.92
N ALA A 112 11.16 6.91 5.73
CA ALA A 112 11.00 7.02 7.18
C ALA A 112 9.88 8.01 7.56
N GLY A 113 9.03 7.62 8.51
CA GLY A 113 7.89 8.43 8.97
C GLY A 113 6.61 8.30 8.15
N TRP A 114 6.66 7.65 6.99
CA TRP A 114 5.48 7.45 6.14
C TRP A 114 4.68 6.20 6.47
N SER A 115 5.20 5.28 7.28
CA SER A 115 4.57 3.97 7.55
C SER A 115 4.27 3.19 6.25
N ALA A 116 5.22 3.19 5.32
CA ALA A 116 5.14 2.45 4.05
C ALA A 116 5.15 0.92 4.26
N HIS A 117 5.79 0.45 5.34
CA HIS A 117 5.86 -0.96 5.70
C HIS A 117 4.57 -1.46 6.36
N PHE A 118 4.36 -2.77 6.33
CA PHE A 118 3.16 -3.37 6.94
C PHE A 118 3.20 -3.29 8.46
N GLU A 119 2.19 -2.65 8.99
CA GLU A 119 1.94 -2.60 10.42
C GLU A 119 0.93 -3.67 10.79
N VAL A 120 1.39 -4.61 11.61
CA VAL A 120 0.61 -5.77 12.07
C VAL A 120 0.62 -5.87 13.58
N SER A 121 -0.40 -6.50 14.13
CA SER A 121 -0.49 -6.74 15.56
C SER A 121 0.72 -7.58 16.06
N PRO A 122 1.31 -7.27 17.23
CA PRO A 122 2.50 -7.97 17.73
C PRO A 122 2.36 -9.50 17.78
N LYS A 123 1.16 -10.00 18.11
CA LYS A 123 0.87 -11.43 18.18
C LYS A 123 0.91 -12.15 16.83
N ASP A 124 0.82 -11.39 15.73
CA ASP A 124 0.72 -11.91 14.37
C ASP A 124 2.05 -11.80 13.60
N ARG A 125 3.03 -11.07 14.14
CA ARG A 125 4.35 -10.85 13.50
C ARG A 125 5.04 -12.14 13.09
N GLU A 126 4.97 -13.16 13.95
CA GLU A 126 5.60 -14.45 13.67
C GLU A 126 4.94 -15.20 12.51
N ALA A 127 3.60 -15.19 12.46
CA ALA A 127 2.86 -15.80 11.34
C ALA A 127 3.15 -15.09 10.02
N VAL A 128 3.26 -13.76 10.05
CA VAL A 128 3.64 -12.94 8.89
C VAL A 128 5.07 -13.25 8.45
N ARG A 129 6.03 -13.28 9.38
CA ARG A 129 7.43 -13.61 9.08
C ARG A 129 7.55 -14.96 8.37
N GLN A 130 6.96 -16.01 8.93
CA GLN A 130 6.97 -17.35 8.34
C GLN A 130 6.35 -17.39 6.94
N SER A 131 5.32 -16.58 6.71
CA SER A 131 4.62 -16.51 5.43
C SER A 131 5.42 -15.78 4.35
N VAL A 132 6.14 -14.72 4.71
CA VAL A 132 6.99 -13.96 3.78
C VAL A 132 8.32 -14.67 3.50
N GLU A 133 8.84 -15.46 4.45
CA GLU A 133 10.05 -16.29 4.25
C GLU A 133 9.93 -17.28 3.09
N LEU A 134 8.71 -17.62 2.66
CA LEU A 134 8.47 -18.47 1.50
C LEU A 134 8.96 -17.85 0.18
N TYR A 135 9.07 -16.53 0.09
CA TYR A 135 9.63 -15.84 -1.08
C TYR A 135 11.16 -15.91 -1.15
N GLY A 136 11.83 -16.27 -0.05
CA GLY A 136 13.29 -16.25 0.05
C GLY A 136 13.87 -14.84 -0.03
N ASP A 137 15.16 -14.77 -0.37
CA ASP A 137 15.87 -13.49 -0.50
C ASP A 137 15.41 -12.74 -1.76
N VAL A 138 14.93 -11.50 -1.57
CA VAL A 138 14.57 -10.59 -2.66
C VAL A 138 15.77 -9.74 -3.03
N ARG A 139 16.06 -9.60 -4.33
CA ARG A 139 17.14 -8.70 -4.79
C ARG A 139 16.74 -7.26 -4.45
N PRO A 140 17.67 -6.38 -4.02
CA PRO A 140 17.32 -5.00 -3.66
C PRO A 140 16.52 -4.24 -4.74
N LYS A 141 16.84 -4.46 -6.02
CA LYS A 141 16.13 -3.85 -7.16
C LYS A 141 14.68 -4.34 -7.38
N ASP A 142 14.34 -5.50 -6.83
CA ASP A 142 12.98 -6.05 -6.91
C ASP A 142 12.16 -5.66 -5.66
N TYR A 143 12.85 -5.31 -4.56
CA TYR A 143 12.23 -4.90 -3.30
C TYR A 143 11.38 -3.63 -3.46
N TYR A 144 11.91 -2.64 -4.20
CA TYR A 144 11.23 -1.38 -4.49
C TYR A 144 10.41 -1.47 -5.78
N THR A 145 9.37 -2.30 -5.78
CA THR A 145 8.38 -2.34 -6.87
C THR A 145 6.96 -2.43 -6.33
N PHE A 146 6.01 -1.79 -7.01
CA PHE A 146 4.58 -1.94 -6.73
C PHE A 146 4.13 -3.38 -6.91
N ALA A 147 4.61 -4.07 -7.95
CA ALA A 147 4.25 -5.47 -8.19
C ALA A 147 4.65 -6.38 -7.01
N VAL A 148 5.90 -6.33 -6.56
CA VAL A 148 6.34 -7.13 -5.40
C VAL A 148 5.65 -6.68 -4.12
N ARG A 149 5.50 -5.37 -3.90
CA ARG A 149 4.77 -4.86 -2.72
C ARG A 149 3.35 -5.40 -2.68
N TYR A 150 2.64 -5.46 -3.80
CA TYR A 150 1.31 -6.05 -3.89
C TYR A 150 1.31 -7.56 -3.56
N GLU A 151 2.23 -8.34 -4.13
CA GLU A 151 2.31 -9.79 -3.86
C GLU A 151 2.51 -10.06 -2.37
N VAL A 152 3.40 -9.29 -1.72
CA VAL A 152 3.64 -9.44 -0.29
C VAL A 152 2.43 -8.98 0.53
N VAL A 153 1.73 -7.92 0.14
CA VAL A 153 0.45 -7.50 0.78
C VAL A 153 -0.57 -8.65 0.76
N GLU A 154 -0.75 -9.30 -0.38
CA GLU A 154 -1.70 -10.40 -0.55
C GLU A 154 -1.35 -11.58 0.36
N GLN A 155 -0.08 -12.00 0.32
CA GLN A 155 0.44 -13.08 1.18
C GLN A 155 0.30 -12.77 2.67
N VAL A 156 0.63 -11.55 3.10
CA VAL A 156 0.50 -11.09 4.49
C VAL A 156 -0.96 -11.14 4.93
N ALA A 157 -1.88 -10.61 4.12
CA ALA A 157 -3.31 -10.61 4.44
C ALA A 157 -3.85 -12.05 4.59
N GLU A 158 -3.47 -12.96 3.69
CA GLU A 158 -3.86 -14.37 3.77
C GLU A 158 -3.32 -15.06 5.03
N ALA A 159 -2.06 -14.80 5.39
CA ALA A 159 -1.45 -15.34 6.60
C ALA A 159 -2.17 -14.86 7.86
N LEU A 160 -2.51 -13.59 7.92
CA LEU A 160 -3.24 -13.00 9.03
C LEU A 160 -4.65 -13.59 9.16
N VAL A 161 -5.38 -13.76 8.05
CA VAL A 161 -6.72 -14.37 8.06
C VAL A 161 -6.64 -15.82 8.52
N ARG A 162 -5.65 -16.59 8.05
CA ARG A 162 -5.40 -17.97 8.48
C ARG A 162 -5.09 -18.05 9.97
N ALA A 163 -4.25 -17.15 10.47
CA ALA A 163 -3.88 -17.09 11.88
C ALA A 163 -5.07 -16.72 12.78
N ALA A 164 -5.89 -15.75 12.35
CA ALA A 164 -7.12 -15.38 13.06
C ALA A 164 -8.10 -16.57 13.12
N LYS A 165 -8.27 -17.30 12.02
CA LYS A 165 -9.11 -18.51 11.96
C LYS A 165 -8.62 -19.62 12.88
N ALA A 166 -7.32 -19.88 12.91
CA ALA A 166 -6.74 -20.88 13.82
C ALA A 166 -6.98 -20.57 15.30
N ARG A 167 -7.22 -19.30 15.64
CA ARG A 167 -7.50 -18.84 17.01
C ARG A 167 -8.99 -18.61 17.30
N GLY A 168 -9.89 -18.82 16.34
CA GLY A 168 -11.32 -18.56 16.51
C GLY A 168 -11.69 -17.07 16.56
N GLU A 169 -10.88 -16.20 15.94
CA GLU A 169 -11.02 -14.74 15.97
C GLU A 169 -11.69 -14.17 14.70
N GLU A 170 -12.31 -15.00 13.85
CA GLU A 170 -12.81 -14.59 12.52
C GLU A 170 -13.91 -13.51 12.55
N LYS A 171 -14.57 -13.35 13.70
CA LYS A 171 -15.62 -12.34 13.91
C LYS A 171 -15.07 -11.01 14.41
N LYS A 172 -13.77 -10.90 14.69
CA LYS A 172 -13.17 -9.65 15.15
C LYS A 172 -13.13 -8.65 14.01
N THR A 173 -13.50 -7.41 14.31
CA THR A 173 -13.48 -6.29 13.35
C THR A 173 -12.64 -5.15 13.88
N PHE A 174 -11.95 -4.44 12.99
CA PHE A 174 -11.11 -3.28 13.29
C PHE A 174 -11.68 -2.03 12.61
N GLY A 175 -12.03 -1.03 13.42
CA GLY A 175 -12.45 0.30 12.99
C GLY A 175 -11.28 1.29 12.94
N SER A 176 -11.45 2.46 12.32
CA SER A 176 -10.35 3.43 12.18
C SER A 176 -9.81 3.94 13.52
N GLN A 177 -10.60 3.82 14.60
CA GLN A 177 -10.14 4.17 15.95
C GLN A 177 -9.08 3.19 16.46
N ASP A 178 -9.18 1.90 16.12
CA ASP A 178 -8.20 0.87 16.54
C ASP A 178 -6.81 1.16 15.94
N TYR A 179 -6.79 1.67 14.71
CA TYR A 179 -5.56 2.06 14.02
C TYR A 179 -4.96 3.37 14.52
N ARG A 180 -5.80 4.34 14.89
CA ARG A 180 -5.35 5.62 15.47
C ARG A 180 -4.62 5.43 16.81
N SER A 181 -5.04 4.46 17.64
CA SER A 181 -4.36 4.17 18.90
C SER A 181 -2.95 3.61 18.69
N SER A 182 -2.74 2.80 17.65
CA SER A 182 -1.43 2.22 17.34
C SER A 182 -0.46 3.24 16.73
N ALA A 183 -0.95 4.11 15.83
CA ALA A 183 -0.12 5.13 15.20
C ALA A 183 0.49 6.14 16.20
N ARG A 184 -0.18 6.41 17.34
CA ARG A 184 0.35 7.28 18.40
C ARG A 184 1.39 6.62 19.30
N SER A 185 1.43 5.29 19.36
CA SER A 185 2.42 4.56 20.17
C SER A 185 3.72 4.26 19.41
N ALA A 186 3.74 4.49 18.10
CA ALA A 186 4.90 4.26 17.22
C ALA A 186 5.66 5.55 16.83
N ARG A 187 5.12 6.73 17.19
CA ARG A 187 5.80 8.03 17.09
C ARG A 187 6.41 8.40 18.45
#